data_AF-A0AAE6UXR1-F1
#
_entry.id   AF-A0AAE6UXR1-F1
#
_cell.length_a   1.000
_cell.length_b   1.000
_cell.length_c   1.000
_cell.angle_alpha   90.00
_cell.angle_beta   90.00
_cell.angle_gamma   90.00
#
_symmetry.space_group_name_H-M   'P 1'
#
loop_
_entity.id
_entity.type
_entity.pdbx_description
1 polymer ?
#
loop_
_entity_poly.entity_id
_entity_poly.type
_entity_poly.pdbx_seq_one_letter_code
_entity_poly.pdbx_strand_id
1 'polypeptide(L)'
;MLEFKGQLSTLVVTPTKITIKYSRLIGRGSKEIQIKSLTGIQFKPPGFLSHGYIQFVFPGSSEVKTRSTSDLAKDENTIMFNKHEYNNFLKAKNLIEGYMNEQEKNTFASNDHPSTTTPVNNYSVADEITKLAALKDQGILTEEEFTAKKKQLLGI
;
A
#
# COMPACT_ATOMS: atom_id res chain seq x y z
N MET A 1 2.01 -2.75 -14.13
CA MET A 1 3.27 -2.06 -13.78
C MET A 1 3.09 -0.59 -14.12
N LEU A 2 3.39 0.31 -13.18
CA LEU A 2 3.30 1.76 -13.38
C LEU A 2 4.63 2.43 -12.99
N GLU A 3 5.04 3.45 -13.75
CA GLU A 3 6.30 4.17 -13.51
C GLU A 3 6.03 5.64 -13.15
N PHE A 4 6.76 6.14 -12.16
CA PHE A 4 6.67 7.51 -11.65
C PHE A 4 8.07 8.12 -11.60
N LYS A 5 8.31 9.12 -12.45
CA LYS A 5 9.62 9.78 -12.57
C LYS A 5 9.73 10.88 -11.52
N GLY A 6 10.73 10.79 -10.65
CA GLY A 6 11.16 11.84 -9.74
C GLY A 6 12.40 12.56 -10.27
N GLN A 7 13.00 13.40 -9.43
CA GLN A 7 14.08 14.29 -9.84
C GLN A 7 15.40 13.55 -10.15
N LEU A 8 15.78 12.60 -9.29
CA LEU A 8 17.04 11.85 -9.39
C LEU A 8 16.83 10.32 -9.34
N SER A 9 15.58 9.88 -9.33
CA SER A 9 15.22 8.47 -9.32
C SER A 9 13.84 8.26 -9.95
N THR A 10 13.58 7.05 -10.42
CA THR A 10 12.28 6.62 -10.95
C THR A 10 11.73 5.49 -10.10
N LEU A 11 10.49 5.62 -9.65
CA LEU A 11 9.75 4.60 -8.95
C LEU A 11 8.99 3.73 -9.95
N VAL A 12 9.16 2.43 -9.88
CA VAL A 12 8.34 1.46 -10.60
C VAL A 12 7.53 0.66 -9.60
N VAL A 13 6.22 0.59 -9.79
CA VAL A 13 5.29 -0.07 -8.88
C VAL A 13 4.61 -1.24 -9.59
N THR A 14 4.59 -2.39 -8.90
CA THR A 14 3.84 -3.59 -9.26
C THR A 14 3.05 -4.08 -8.05
N PRO A 15 2.08 -5.01 -8.21
CA PRO A 15 1.33 -5.56 -7.08
C PRO A 15 2.20 -6.23 -6.00
N THR A 16 3.37 -6.75 -6.36
CA THR A 16 4.21 -7.54 -5.46
C THR A 16 5.45 -6.80 -4.96
N LYS A 17 5.98 -5.86 -5.75
CA LYS A 17 7.21 -5.11 -5.40
C LYS A 17 7.20 -3.68 -5.93
N ILE A 18 8.05 -2.86 -5.30
CA ILE A 18 8.49 -1.58 -5.82
C ILE A 18 9.96 -1.67 -6.26
N THR A 19 10.33 -0.88 -7.26
CA THR A 19 11.72 -0.74 -7.71
C THR A 19 12.08 0.74 -7.78
N ILE A 20 13.15 1.14 -7.11
CA ILE A 20 13.72 2.48 -7.19
C ILE A 20 14.91 2.43 -8.13
N LYS A 21 14.80 3.05 -9.31
CA LYS A 21 15.90 3.16 -10.29
C LYS A 21 16.63 4.48 -10.05
N TYR A 22 17.92 4.42 -9.71
CA TYR A 22 18.70 5.62 -9.40
C TYR A 22 19.28 6.26 -10.66
N SER A 23 19.28 7.59 -10.71
CA SER A 23 20.01 8.34 -11.73
C SER A 23 21.51 8.29 -11.46
N ARG A 24 22.29 8.45 -12.53
CA ARG A 24 23.76 8.40 -12.53
C ARG A 24 24.42 9.40 -11.55
N LEU A 25 23.68 10.43 -11.11
CA LEU A 25 24.13 11.49 -10.21
C LEU A 25 24.17 11.06 -8.73
N ILE A 26 23.28 10.16 -8.31
CA ILE A 26 23.21 9.66 -6.91
C ILE A 26 23.70 8.22 -6.79
N GLY A 27 23.93 7.53 -7.91
CA GLY A 27 24.49 6.18 -7.97
C GLY A 27 24.23 5.50 -9.31
N ARG A 28 24.63 4.24 -9.46
CA ARG A 28 24.12 3.37 -10.54
C ARG A 28 23.47 2.15 -9.91
N GLY A 29 22.33 1.76 -10.44
CA GLY A 29 21.63 0.55 -10.04
C GLY A 29 20.17 0.81 -9.72
N SER A 30 19.55 -0.20 -9.12
CA SER A 30 18.18 -0.18 -8.68
C SER A 30 18.03 -0.96 -7.40
N LYS A 31 17.11 -0.53 -6.55
CA LYS A 31 16.72 -1.27 -5.35
C LYS A 31 15.33 -1.84 -5.53
N GLU A 32 15.18 -3.12 -5.26
CA GLU A 32 13.87 -3.78 -5.25
C GLU A 32 13.46 -4.04 -3.81
N ILE A 33 12.21 -3.68 -3.49
CA ILE A 33 11.62 -3.87 -2.16
C ILE A 33 10.27 -4.56 -2.37
N GLN A 34 10.05 -5.66 -1.67
CA GLN A 34 8.78 -6.37 -1.75
C GLN A 34 7.68 -5.56 -1.04
N ILE A 35 6.48 -5.49 -1.60
CA ILE A 35 5.34 -4.82 -0.97
C ILE A 35 5.09 -5.39 0.43
N LYS A 36 5.15 -6.72 0.57
CA LYS A 36 4.99 -7.43 1.86
C LYS A 36 6.05 -7.07 2.93
N SER A 37 7.17 -6.46 2.53
CA SER A 37 8.24 -6.06 3.45
C SER A 37 8.13 -4.60 3.88
N LEU A 38 7.31 -3.81 3.19
CA LEU A 38 7.06 -2.42 3.57
C LEU A 38 6.28 -2.39 4.88
N THR A 39 6.79 -1.64 5.85
CA THR A 39 6.12 -1.39 7.13
C THR A 39 5.54 0.01 7.20
N GLY A 40 5.89 0.88 6.25
CA GLY A 40 5.34 2.23 6.19
C GLY A 40 5.84 3.03 4.99
N ILE A 41 5.11 4.11 4.70
CA ILE A 41 5.45 5.09 3.67
C ILE A 41 5.40 6.47 4.30
N GLN A 42 6.51 7.18 4.25
CA GLN A 42 6.53 8.61 4.56
C GLN A 42 6.32 9.41 3.29
N PHE A 43 5.37 10.32 3.34
CA PHE A 43 5.03 11.16 2.21
C PHE A 43 4.96 12.61 2.64
N LYS A 44 5.82 13.44 2.06
CA LYS A 44 5.85 14.87 2.33
C LYS A 44 5.56 15.66 1.06
N PRO A 45 4.53 16.53 1.04
CA PRO A 45 4.26 17.38 -0.11
C PRO A 45 5.37 18.42 -0.33
N PRO A 46 5.56 18.90 -1.57
CA PRO A 46 6.50 19.97 -1.88
C PRO A 46 6.02 21.30 -1.28
N GLY A 47 6.93 22.05 -0.67
CA GLY A 47 6.66 23.40 -0.18
C GLY A 47 6.83 24.46 -1.26
N PHE A 48 6.83 25.75 -0.88
CA PHE A 48 7.01 26.84 -1.84
C PHE A 48 8.38 26.79 -2.54
N LEU A 49 9.44 26.51 -1.77
CA LEU A 49 10.85 26.46 -2.22
C LEU A 49 11.51 25.10 -1.93
N SER A 50 10.74 24.09 -1.51
CA SER A 50 11.26 22.78 -1.12
C SER A 50 10.62 21.66 -1.93
N HIS A 51 11.42 20.65 -2.26
CA HIS A 51 10.94 19.42 -2.88
C HIS A 51 10.12 18.60 -1.89
N GLY A 52 9.14 17.88 -2.41
CA GLY A 52 8.46 16.81 -1.69
C GLY A 52 9.25 15.53 -1.78
N TYR A 53 8.87 14.54 -0.98
CA TYR A 53 9.47 13.22 -1.07
C TYR A 53 8.51 12.12 -0.69
N ILE A 54 8.81 10.93 -1.18
CA ILE A 54 8.27 9.66 -0.71
C ILE A 54 9.46 8.81 -0.22
N GLN A 55 9.36 8.27 0.99
CA GLN A 55 10.38 7.43 1.59
C GLN A 55 9.75 6.13 2.10
N PHE A 56 10.42 5.02 1.84
CA PHE A 56 9.93 3.69 2.17
C PHE A 56 10.60 3.16 3.42
N VAL A 57 9.79 2.64 4.34
CA VAL A 57 10.25 2.04 5.61
C VAL A 57 10.02 0.54 5.56
N PHE A 58 11.04 -0.25 5.90
CA PHE A 58 11.02 -1.70 5.95
C PHE A 58 12.11 -2.21 6.92
N PRO A 59 12.08 -3.47 7.38
CA PRO A 59 13.10 -3.99 8.28
C PRO A 59 14.52 -3.83 7.72
N GLY A 60 15.39 -3.15 8.45
CA GLY A 60 16.75 -2.82 8.01
C GLY A 60 16.87 -1.57 7.12
N SER A 61 15.77 -0.88 6.79
CA SER A 61 15.85 0.44 6.15
C SER A 61 16.35 1.47 7.17
N SER A 62 17.43 2.17 6.84
CA SER A 62 17.84 3.35 7.61
C SER A 62 16.92 4.51 7.25
N GLU A 63 16.20 5.02 8.24
CA GLU A 63 15.33 6.17 8.08
C GLU A 63 16.15 7.45 8.24
N VAL A 64 16.23 8.25 7.18
CA VAL A 64 16.82 9.60 7.28
C VAL A 64 15.83 10.51 8.00
N LYS A 65 15.92 10.56 9.34
CA LYS A 65 15.08 11.41 10.21
C LYS A 65 15.42 12.90 10.14
N THR A 66 16.32 13.30 9.25
CA THR A 66 16.84 14.67 9.19
C THR A 66 15.93 15.59 8.36
N ARG A 67 15.91 16.89 8.69
CA ARG A 67 15.26 17.93 7.86
C ARG A 67 16.11 18.36 6.66
N SER A 68 17.29 17.75 6.48
CA SER A 68 18.28 18.12 5.47
C SER A 68 17.88 17.58 4.10
N THR A 69 17.58 18.49 3.16
CA THR A 69 17.19 18.12 1.80
C THR A 69 18.33 17.45 1.02
N SER A 70 19.60 17.76 1.36
CA SER A 70 20.77 17.14 0.72
C SER A 70 20.97 15.67 1.12
N ASP A 71 20.59 15.31 2.35
CA ASP A 71 20.75 13.95 2.86
C ASP A 71 19.61 13.05 2.34
N LEU A 72 18.39 13.58 2.27
CA LEU A 72 17.25 12.91 1.62
C LEU A 72 17.48 12.68 0.12
N ALA A 73 18.22 13.58 -0.55
CA ALA A 73 18.55 13.43 -1.97
C ALA A 73 19.47 12.23 -2.27
N LYS A 74 20.25 11.79 -1.28
CA LYS A 74 21.21 10.69 -1.39
C LYS A 74 20.70 9.39 -0.77
N ASP A 75 19.57 9.45 -0.06
CA ASP A 75 19.00 8.28 0.57
C ASP A 75 18.45 7.31 -0.47
N GLU A 76 18.92 6.07 -0.41
CA GLU A 76 18.51 5.01 -1.33
C GLU A 76 17.03 4.64 -1.20
N ASN A 77 16.39 4.94 -0.06
CA ASN A 77 15.00 4.60 0.20
C ASN A 77 14.05 5.78 -0.06
N THR A 78 14.57 6.91 -0.55
CA THR A 78 13.82 8.15 -0.77
C THR A 78 13.79 8.54 -2.25
N ILE A 79 12.65 9.08 -2.67
CA ILE A 79 12.45 9.65 -4.00
C ILE A 79 11.90 11.05 -3.83
N MET A 80 12.64 12.03 -4.35
CA MET A 80 12.22 13.43 -4.34
C MET A 80 11.47 13.80 -5.61
N PHE A 81 10.51 14.69 -5.45
CA PHE A 81 9.67 15.20 -6.54
C PHE A 81 9.32 16.67 -6.34
N ASN A 82 9.07 17.37 -7.44
CA ASN A 82 8.64 18.76 -7.43
C ASN A 82 7.09 18.86 -7.43
N LYS A 83 6.58 20.09 -7.52
CA LYS A 83 5.13 20.37 -7.56
C LYS A 83 4.43 19.77 -8.79
N HIS A 84 5.08 19.72 -9.94
CA HIS A 84 4.51 19.17 -11.17
C HIS A 84 4.29 17.66 -11.06
N GLU A 85 5.18 16.95 -10.36
CA GLU A 85 5.06 15.50 -10.17
C GLU A 85 4.25 15.11 -8.92
N TYR A 86 3.88 16.06 -8.06
CA TYR A 86 3.18 15.80 -6.80
C TYR A 86 1.98 14.86 -6.94
N ASN A 87 1.08 15.16 -7.89
CA ASN A 87 -0.12 14.36 -8.11
C ASN A 87 0.21 12.93 -8.59
N ASN A 88 1.30 12.76 -9.33
CA ASN A 88 1.76 11.44 -9.77
C ASN A 88 2.31 10.64 -8.58
N PHE A 89 3.06 11.27 -7.68
CA PHE A 89 3.56 10.60 -6.48
C PHE A 89 2.48 10.35 -5.42
N LEU A 90 1.45 11.19 -5.36
CA LEU A 90 0.25 10.91 -4.56
C LEU A 90 -0.48 9.68 -5.08
N LYS A 91 -0.62 9.54 -6.42
CA LYS A 91 -1.15 8.30 -7.02
C LYS A 91 -0.28 7.09 -6.72
N ALA A 92 1.05 7.24 -6.78
CA ALA A 92 1.98 6.18 -6.44
C ALA A 92 1.82 5.71 -4.99
N LYS A 93 1.72 6.65 -4.04
CA LYS A 93 1.45 6.36 -2.62
C LYS A 93 0.18 5.53 -2.46
N ASN A 94 -0.94 6.03 -2.97
CA ASN A 94 -2.24 5.37 -2.83
C ASN A 94 -2.25 3.97 -3.47
N LEU A 95 -1.56 3.80 -4.60
CA LEU A 95 -1.41 2.52 -5.27
C LEU A 95 -0.64 1.50 -4.41
N ILE A 96 0.48 1.92 -3.82
CA ILE A 96 1.31 1.07 -2.97
C ILE A 96 0.56 0.70 -1.70
N GLU A 97 -0.12 1.66 -1.06
CA GLU A 97 -0.96 1.40 0.12
C GLU A 97 -2.10 0.41 -0.20
N GLY A 98 -2.69 0.53 -1.40
CA GLY A 98 -3.65 -0.45 -1.91
C GLY A 98 -3.08 -1.87 -1.95
N TYR A 99 -1.89 -2.03 -2.54
CA TYR A 99 -1.22 -3.34 -2.58
C TYR A 99 -0.79 -3.86 -1.21
N MET A 100 -0.33 -3.00 -0.30
CA MET A 100 -0.01 -3.39 1.08
C MET A 100 -1.26 -3.97 1.78
N ASN A 101 -2.40 -3.29 1.67
CA ASN A 101 -3.66 -3.74 2.26
C ASN A 101 -4.17 -5.06 1.65
N GLU A 102 -3.99 -5.26 0.34
CA GLU A 102 -4.35 -6.51 -0.34
C GLU A 102 -3.50 -7.69 0.14
N GLN A 103 -2.20 -7.48 0.39
CA GLN A 103 -1.31 -8.52 0.90
C GLN A 103 -1.64 -8.91 2.35
N GLU A 104 -2.00 -7.94 3.20
CA GLU A 104 -2.46 -8.21 4.57
C GLU A 104 -3.71 -9.10 4.58
N LYS A 105 -4.71 -8.76 3.74
CA LYS A 105 -5.92 -9.59 3.59
C LYS A 105 -5.63 -11.04 3.20
N ASN A 106 -4.66 -11.25 2.31
CA ASN A 106 -4.25 -12.61 1.90
C ASN A 106 -3.47 -13.37 3.00
N THR A 107 -2.81 -12.66 3.92
CA THR A 107 -2.03 -13.28 5.00
C THR A 107 -2.92 -13.77 6.14
N PHE A 108 -4.02 -13.05 6.44
CA PHE A 108 -5.04 -13.52 7.39
C PHE A 108 -5.98 -14.60 6.82
N ALA A 109 -6.01 -14.76 5.50
CA ALA A 109 -6.80 -15.79 4.81
C ALA A 109 -6.06 -17.13 4.62
N SER A 110 -4.80 -17.24 5.05
CA SER A 110 -3.92 -18.38 4.74
C SER A 110 -3.45 -19.14 5.99
N ASN A 111 -4.41 -19.62 6.80
CA ASN A 111 -4.18 -20.68 7.80
C ASN A 111 -5.01 -21.94 7.51
N ASP A 112 -5.41 -22.16 6.25
CA ASP A 112 -5.78 -23.48 5.78
C ASP A 112 -5.46 -23.63 4.28
N HIS A 113 -4.76 -24.72 3.94
CA HIS A 113 -4.42 -25.17 2.59
C HIS A 113 -5.34 -26.39 2.27
N PRO A 114 -5.59 -26.85 1.02
CA PRO A 114 -5.12 -26.43 -0.31
C PRO A 114 -6.24 -26.01 -1.31
N SER A 115 -5.80 -25.38 -2.40
CA SER A 115 -6.29 -25.57 -3.79
C SER A 115 -7.76 -25.31 -4.13
N THR A 116 -8.02 -24.29 -4.95
CA THR A 116 -8.52 -24.42 -6.35
C THR A 116 -8.97 -23.05 -6.87
N THR A 117 -8.57 -22.77 -8.10
CA THR A 117 -8.97 -21.67 -8.99
C THR A 117 -10.46 -21.30 -8.98
N THR A 118 -10.83 -20.10 -8.49
CA THR A 118 -11.89 -19.21 -9.04
C THR A 118 -11.86 -17.84 -8.32
N PRO A 119 -12.12 -16.70 -9.00
CA PRO A 119 -12.08 -15.39 -8.38
C PRO A 119 -13.43 -15.13 -7.69
N VAL A 120 -13.48 -15.29 -6.37
CA VAL A 120 -14.66 -14.89 -5.58
C VAL A 120 -14.17 -14.09 -4.39
N ASN A 121 -14.86 -12.98 -4.13
CA ASN A 121 -14.57 -12.03 -3.07
C ASN A 121 -14.32 -12.73 -1.73
N ASN A 122 -13.05 -12.78 -1.31
CA ASN A 122 -12.66 -13.28 0.01
C ASN A 122 -12.89 -12.21 1.09
N TYR A 123 -14.15 -11.93 1.40
CA TYR A 123 -14.48 -11.70 2.80
C TYR A 123 -14.82 -13.07 3.37
N SER A 124 -14.23 -13.43 4.52
CA SER A 124 -14.65 -14.63 5.22
C SER A 124 -16.16 -14.50 5.49
N VAL A 125 -16.94 -15.55 5.24
CA VAL A 125 -18.38 -15.60 5.58
C VAL A 125 -18.58 -15.17 7.05
N ALA A 126 -17.63 -15.49 7.92
CA ALA A 126 -17.61 -15.04 9.31
C ALA A 126 -17.50 -13.51 9.43
N ASP A 127 -16.61 -12.86 8.68
CA ASP A 127 -16.44 -11.40 8.72
C ASP A 127 -17.66 -10.65 8.19
N GLU A 128 -18.32 -11.19 7.16
CA GLU A 128 -19.58 -10.63 6.65
C GLU A 128 -20.71 -10.79 7.66
N ILE A 129 -20.81 -11.95 8.32
CA ILE A 129 -21.79 -12.19 9.40
C ILE A 129 -21.52 -11.25 10.59
N THR A 130 -20.27 -11.00 10.95
CA THR A 130 -19.90 -10.06 12.03
C THR A 130 -20.29 -8.62 11.68
N LYS A 131 -20.07 -8.18 10.44
CA LYS A 131 -20.52 -6.85 9.98
C LYS A 131 -22.05 -6.74 9.98
N LEU A 132 -22.74 -7.77 9.48
CA LEU A 132 -24.21 -7.81 9.53
C LEU A 132 -24.74 -7.78 10.97
N ALA A 133 -24.06 -8.44 11.91
CA ALA A 133 -24.42 -8.43 13.33
C ALA A 133 -24.22 -7.04 13.94
N ALA A 134 -23.09 -6.37 13.64
CA ALA A 134 -22.85 -5.00 14.09
C ALA A 134 -23.90 -4.01 13.55
N LEU A 135 -24.32 -4.15 12.29
CA LEU A 135 -25.37 -3.32 11.70
C LEU A 135 -26.75 -3.59 12.32
N LYS A 136 -27.03 -4.84 12.71
CA LYS A 136 -28.25 -5.20 13.47
C LYS A 136 -28.24 -4.57 14.86
N ASP A 137 -27.11 -4.67 15.57
CA ASP A 137 -26.94 -4.10 16.91
C ASP A 137 -27.02 -2.56 16.90
N GLN A 138 -26.62 -1.93 15.79
CA GLN A 138 -26.78 -0.50 15.53
C GLN A 138 -28.21 -0.11 15.14
N GLY A 139 -29.13 -1.06 15.00
CA GLY A 139 -30.52 -0.82 14.58
C GLY A 139 -30.67 -0.42 13.11
N ILE A 140 -29.63 -0.64 12.29
CA ILE A 140 -29.63 -0.33 10.84
C ILE A 140 -30.31 -1.47 10.06
N LEU A 141 -30.18 -2.71 10.55
CA LEU A 141 -30.83 -3.91 10.00
C LEU A 141 -31.84 -4.46 11.02
N THR A 142 -32.98 -4.94 10.54
CA THR A 142 -33.91 -5.68 11.39
C THR A 142 -33.45 -7.13 11.59
N GLU A 143 -33.99 -7.82 12.60
CA GLU A 143 -33.65 -9.22 12.90
C GLU A 143 -33.97 -10.15 11.71
N GLU A 144 -35.05 -9.85 10.98
CA GLU A 144 -35.48 -10.59 9.80
C GLU A 144 -34.51 -10.41 8.63
N GLU A 145 -34.08 -9.17 8.37
CA GLU A 145 -33.13 -8.85 7.29
C GLU A 145 -31.75 -9.44 7.56
N PHE A 146 -31.31 -9.36 8.82
CA PHE A 146 -30.08 -10.01 9.27
C PHE A 146 -30.13 -11.53 9.05
N THR A 147 -31.24 -12.18 9.44
CA THR A 147 -31.40 -13.63 9.32
C THR A 147 -31.44 -14.09 7.87
N ALA A 148 -32.14 -13.37 7.00
CA ALA A 148 -32.20 -13.68 5.57
C ALA A 148 -30.82 -13.61 4.92
N LYS A 149 -30.05 -12.54 5.22
CA LYS A 149 -28.68 -12.37 4.71
C LYS A 149 -27.72 -13.41 5.29
N LYS A 150 -27.82 -13.73 6.58
CA LYS A 150 -27.00 -14.76 7.23
C LYS A 150 -27.20 -16.15 6.60
N LYS A 151 -28.45 -16.54 6.30
CA LYS A 151 -28.75 -17.80 5.61
C LYS A 151 -28.19 -17.83 4.18
N GLN A 152 -28.37 -16.73 3.45
CA GLN A 152 -27.81 -16.57 2.11
C GLN A 152 -26.27 -16.72 2.11
N LEU A 153 -25.59 -16.19 3.12
CA LEU A 153 -24.14 -16.30 3.26
C LEU A 153 -23.65 -17.66 3.75
N LEU A 154 -24.47 -18.39 4.51
CA LEU A 154 -24.16 -19.75 5.00
C LEU A 154 -24.58 -20.85 4.01
N GLY A 155 -25.31 -20.50 2.93
CA GLY A 155 -25.75 -21.45 1.91
C GLY A 155 -26.80 -22.46 2.40
N ILE A 156 -27.63 -22.07 3.38
CA ILE A 156 -28.65 -22.91 4.03
C ILE A 156 -30.07 -22.33 3.92
#